data_AF-A0A915M571-F1
#
_entry.id   AF-A0A915M571-F1
#
_cell.length_a   1.000
_cell.length_b   1.000
_cell.length_c   1.000
_cell.angle_alpha   90.00
_cell.angle_beta   90.00
_cell.angle_gamma   90.00
#
_symmetry.space_group_name_H-M   'P 1'
#
loop_
_entity.id
_entity.type
_entity.pdbx_description
1 polymer ?
#
loop_
_entity_poly.entity_id
_entity_poly.type
_entity_poly.pdbx_seq_one_letter_code
_entity_poly.pdbx_strand_id
1 'polypeptide(L)'
;LNEAKALISKLTNDLEDSRILTASVTLLNERLTNDLAEARNFIEKLTKYLPGPSVNLGEVTEQQYKKCRFCNKNFKKTELGLHLLLAHKDGAPTSSGGQGESSSSTGTLGKKRSASLSPSKKCLPCDTTITTKNFKQHIRSPKHKKRARLEGDTGEAGGSSSKEDK
;
A
#
# COMPACT_ATOMS: atom_id res chain seq x y z
N LEU A 1 38.35 -31.69 -43.41
CA LEU A 1 38.75 -31.93 -42.00
C LEU A 1 38.65 -30.66 -41.13
N ASN A 2 39.21 -29.51 -41.54
CA ASN A 2 39.14 -28.27 -40.74
C ASN A 2 37.72 -27.74 -40.57
N GLU A 3 36.90 -27.77 -41.62
CA GLU A 3 35.49 -27.39 -41.54
C GLU A 3 34.70 -28.27 -40.56
N ALA A 4 34.94 -29.58 -40.59
CA ALA A 4 34.32 -30.50 -39.64
C ALA A 4 34.72 -30.18 -38.19
N LYS A 5 36.00 -29.83 -37.93
CA LYS A 5 36.45 -29.40 -36.60
C LYS A 5 35.77 -28.10 -36.16
N ALA A 6 35.60 -27.13 -37.07
CA ALA A 6 34.91 -25.88 -36.78
C ALA A 6 33.43 -26.11 -36.43
N LEU A 7 32.75 -26.99 -37.17
CA LEU A 7 31.35 -27.37 -36.89
C LEU A 7 31.20 -28.07 -35.54
N ILE A 8 32.10 -29.00 -35.19
CA ILE A 8 32.09 -29.69 -33.89
C ILE A 8 32.32 -28.69 -32.75
N SER A 9 33.27 -27.76 -32.90
CA SER A 9 33.51 -26.72 -31.89
C SER A 9 32.28 -25.83 -31.71
N LYS A 10 31.61 -25.45 -32.81
CA LYS A 10 30.39 -24.64 -32.74
C LYS A 10 29.26 -25.38 -32.02
N LEU A 11 28.99 -26.63 -32.39
CA LEU A 11 27.97 -27.45 -31.74
C LEU A 11 28.24 -27.68 -30.25
N THR A 12 29.51 -27.79 -29.87
CA THR A 12 29.91 -27.95 -28.46
C THR A 12 29.61 -26.68 -27.67
N ASN A 13 29.91 -25.51 -28.23
CA ASN A 13 29.59 -24.23 -27.59
C ASN A 13 28.07 -24.02 -27.50
N ASP A 14 27.33 -24.27 -28.57
CA ASP A 14 25.86 -24.14 -28.59
C ASP A 14 25.21 -25.06 -27.55
N LEU A 15 25.76 -26.27 -27.34
CA LEU A 15 25.29 -27.22 -26.34
C LEU A 15 25.60 -26.76 -24.91
N GLU A 16 26.75 -26.12 -24.70
CA GLU A 16 27.09 -25.55 -23.40
C GLU A 16 26.23 -24.32 -23.06
N ASP A 17 26.00 -23.43 -24.02
CA ASP A 17 25.07 -22.30 -23.87
C ASP A 17 23.65 -22.79 -23.56
N SER A 18 23.20 -23.86 -24.22
CA SER A 18 21.90 -24.48 -23.94
C SER A 18 21.81 -25.03 -22.51
N ARG A 19 22.90 -25.60 -21.98
CA ARG A 19 22.97 -26.07 -20.58
C ARG A 19 22.90 -24.91 -19.59
N ILE A 20 23.63 -23.83 -19.85
CA ILE A 20 23.64 -22.62 -19.01
C ILE A 20 22.23 -22.00 -18.97
N LEU A 21 21.56 -21.90 -20.12
CA LEU A 21 20.18 -21.42 -20.21
C LEU A 21 19.22 -22.30 -19.42
N THR A 22 19.34 -23.63 -19.55
CA THR A 22 18.52 -24.58 -18.80
C THR A 22 18.69 -24.42 -17.29
N ALA A 23 19.94 -24.33 -16.81
CA ALA A 23 20.21 -24.11 -15.39
C ALA A 23 19.63 -22.77 -14.88
N SER A 24 19.71 -21.72 -15.69
CA SER A 24 19.16 -20.40 -15.36
C SER A 24 17.63 -20.43 -15.24
N VAL A 25 16.95 -21.12 -16.16
CA VAL A 25 15.49 -21.30 -16.11
C VAL A 25 15.08 -22.09 -14.87
N THR A 26 15.83 -23.13 -14.50
CA THR A 26 15.57 -23.91 -13.28
C THR A 26 15.66 -23.05 -12.02
N LEU A 27 16.69 -22.20 -11.90
CA LEU A 27 16.84 -21.28 -10.77
C LEU A 27 15.70 -20.24 -10.70
N LEU A 28 15.26 -19.72 -11.85
CA LEU A 28 14.12 -18.79 -11.90
C LEU A 28 12.82 -19.47 -11.47
N ASN A 29 12.58 -20.71 -11.90
CA ASN A 29 11.41 -21.48 -11.49
C ASN A 29 11.40 -21.77 -9.99
N GLU A 30 12.55 -22.09 -9.40
CA GLU A 30 12.69 -22.29 -7.96
C GLU A 30 12.36 -21.00 -7.19
N ARG A 31 12.92 -19.86 -7.63
CA ARG A 31 12.61 -18.55 -7.03
C ARG A 31 11.12 -18.22 -7.13
N LEU A 32 10.50 -18.38 -8.30
CA LEU A 32 9.08 -18.12 -8.48
C LEU A 32 8.22 -19.01 -7.58
N THR A 33 8.60 -20.28 -7.41
CA THR A 33 7.90 -21.22 -6.52
C THR A 33 7.98 -20.76 -5.06
N ASN A 34 9.14 -20.27 -4.62
CA ASN A 34 9.32 -19.71 -3.28
C ASN A 34 8.48 -18.44 -3.08
N ASP A 35 8.49 -17.51 -4.04
CA ASP A 35 7.70 -16.28 -3.99
C ASP A 35 6.19 -16.57 -3.92
N LEU A 36 5.71 -17.57 -4.70
CA LEU A 36 4.32 -18.03 -4.64
C LEU A 36 3.97 -18.67 -3.29
N ALA A 37 4.89 -19.43 -2.69
CA ALA A 37 4.70 -19.99 -1.37
C ALA A 37 4.62 -18.89 -0.29
N GLU A 38 5.46 -17.87 -0.36
CA GLU A 38 5.41 -16.72 0.54
C GLU A 38 4.10 -15.94 0.39
N ALA A 39 3.66 -15.68 -0.84
CA ALA A 39 2.39 -15.02 -1.13
C ALA A 39 1.20 -15.82 -0.56
N ARG A 40 1.20 -17.15 -0.70
CA ARG A 40 0.17 -18.03 -0.13
C ARG A 40 0.16 -17.95 1.40
N ASN A 41 1.33 -18.00 2.04
CA ASN A 41 1.45 -17.86 3.49
C ASN A 41 0.95 -16.49 3.98
N PHE A 42 1.22 -15.43 3.22
CA PHE A 42 0.70 -14.09 3.52
C PHE A 42 -0.83 -14.03 3.44
N ILE A 43 -1.42 -14.61 2.39
CA ILE A 43 -2.88 -14.72 2.26
C ILE A 43 -3.47 -15.48 3.44
N GLU A 44 -2.90 -16.63 3.82
CA GLU A 44 -3.39 -17.42 4.96
C GLU A 44 -3.32 -16.63 6.29
N LYS A 45 -2.25 -15.85 6.50
CA LYS A 45 -2.16 -14.94 7.64
C LYS A 45 -3.27 -13.89 7.61
N LEU A 46 -3.53 -13.26 6.46
CA LEU A 46 -4.62 -12.28 6.33
C LEU A 46 -5.99 -12.90 6.61
N THR A 47 -6.24 -14.13 6.15
CA THR A 47 -7.50 -14.83 6.40
C THR A 47 -7.78 -15.01 7.89
N LYS A 48 -6.75 -15.21 8.73
CA LYS A 48 -6.90 -15.31 10.20
C LYS A 48 -7.40 -14.01 10.84
N TYR A 49 -7.17 -12.86 10.22
CA TYR A 49 -7.61 -11.55 10.72
C TYR A 49 -8.98 -11.12 10.19
N LEU A 50 -9.53 -11.82 9.20
CA LEU A 50 -10.83 -11.50 8.61
C LEU A 50 -11.93 -12.35 9.29
N PRO A 51 -12.83 -11.74 10.09
CA PRO A 51 -13.93 -12.48 10.70
C PRO A 51 -15.00 -12.80 9.66
N GLY A 52 -15.14 -14.07 9.30
CA GLY A 52 -16.29 -14.60 8.57
C GLY A 52 -15.94 -15.68 7.54
N PRO A 53 -16.75 -16.75 7.43
CA PRO A 53 -16.60 -17.73 6.37
C PRO A 53 -17.01 -17.11 5.03
N SER A 54 -16.19 -17.33 4.00
CA SER A 54 -16.48 -17.06 2.60
C SER A 54 -16.95 -15.63 2.26
N VAL A 55 -16.00 -14.70 2.15
CA VAL A 55 -16.22 -13.59 1.23
C VAL A 55 -15.22 -13.78 0.09
N ASN A 56 -15.74 -14.00 -1.13
CA ASN A 56 -14.93 -14.11 -2.33
C ASN A 56 -13.98 -12.92 -2.38
N LEU A 57 -12.65 -13.18 -2.33
CA LEU A 57 -11.61 -12.14 -2.28
C LEU A 57 -11.78 -11.07 -3.39
N GLY A 58 -12.41 -11.44 -4.51
CA GLY A 58 -12.75 -10.53 -5.61
C GLY A 58 -13.84 -9.50 -5.31
N GLU A 59 -14.82 -9.79 -4.44
CA GLU A 59 -15.93 -8.88 -4.12
C GLU A 59 -15.75 -8.12 -2.79
N VAL A 60 -14.94 -8.63 -1.86
CA VAL A 60 -14.70 -7.98 -0.54
C VAL A 60 -13.93 -6.67 -0.68
N THR A 61 -13.04 -6.59 -1.67
CA THR A 61 -12.09 -5.49 -1.81
C THR A 61 -12.77 -4.17 -2.12
N GLU A 62 -13.94 -4.16 -2.77
CA GLU A 62 -14.59 -2.89 -3.10
C GLU A 62 -15.59 -2.40 -2.03
N GLN A 63 -16.41 -3.31 -1.48
CA GLN A 63 -17.47 -2.91 -0.54
C GLN A 63 -16.96 -2.62 0.88
N GLN A 64 -15.95 -3.36 1.38
CA GLN A 64 -15.39 -3.08 2.70
C GLN A 64 -14.45 -1.87 2.71
N TYR A 65 -13.69 -1.63 1.64
CA TYR A 65 -12.82 -0.44 1.54
C TYR A 65 -13.60 0.88 1.43
N LYS A 66 -14.81 0.88 0.84
CA LYS A 66 -15.69 2.06 0.83
C LYS A 66 -16.11 2.49 2.23
N LYS A 67 -16.25 1.55 3.19
CA LYS A 67 -16.67 1.84 4.57
C LYS A 67 -15.52 2.17 5.52
N CYS A 68 -14.30 1.69 5.28
CA CYS A 68 -13.16 2.02 6.13
C CYS A 68 -12.46 3.32 5.71
N ARG A 69 -12.77 4.43 6.40
CA ARG A 69 -12.19 5.77 6.14
C ARG A 69 -10.66 5.83 6.29
N PHE A 70 -10.07 4.91 7.07
CA PHE A 70 -8.63 4.80 7.28
C PHE A 70 -7.94 4.03 6.14
N CYS A 71 -8.51 2.89 5.73
CA CYS A 71 -7.99 2.09 4.61
C CYS A 71 -8.12 2.83 3.27
N ASN A 72 -9.20 3.59 3.04
CA ASN A 72 -9.39 4.35 1.79
C ASN A 72 -8.30 5.42 1.56
N LYS A 73 -7.77 6.04 2.64
CA LYS A 73 -6.70 7.05 2.52
C LYS A 73 -5.32 6.45 2.25
N ASN A 74 -5.04 5.24 2.74
CA ASN A 74 -3.75 4.57 2.53
C ASN A 74 -3.76 3.69 1.27
N PHE A 75 -4.89 3.10 0.90
CA PHE A 75 -5.03 2.32 -0.33
C PHE A 75 -4.76 3.17 -1.59
N LYS A 76 -5.26 4.41 -1.62
CA LYS A 76 -4.93 5.37 -2.69
C LYS A 76 -3.45 5.76 -2.77
N LYS A 77 -2.64 5.43 -1.75
CA LYS A 77 -1.20 5.71 -1.71
C LYS A 77 -0.33 4.49 -1.99
N THR A 78 -0.88 3.29 -1.86
CA THR A 78 -0.17 2.05 -2.22
C THR A 78 -0.23 1.83 -3.72
N GLU A 79 0.89 1.43 -4.32
CA GLU A 79 1.05 1.14 -5.75
C GLU A 79 0.00 0.12 -6.25
N LEU A 80 -0.30 -0.89 -5.42
CA LEU A 80 -1.40 -1.87 -5.60
C LEU A 80 -2.78 -1.23 -5.75
N GLY A 81 -3.07 -0.19 -4.96
CA GLY A 81 -4.35 0.52 -5.05
C GLY A 81 -4.44 1.44 -6.27
N LEU A 82 -3.31 1.94 -6.76
CA LEU A 82 -3.24 2.71 -8.00
C LEU A 82 -3.49 1.82 -9.23
N HIS A 83 -2.87 0.63 -9.27
CA HIS A 83 -3.05 -0.34 -10.35
C HIS A 83 -4.50 -0.87 -10.42
N LEU A 84 -5.13 -1.16 -9.28
CA LEU A 84 -6.53 -1.58 -9.26
C LEU A 84 -7.48 -0.48 -9.74
N LEU A 85 -7.24 0.79 -9.36
CA LEU A 85 -8.04 1.94 -9.83
C LEU A 85 -7.89 2.20 -11.34
N LEU A 86 -6.71 1.95 -11.89
CA LEU A 86 -6.45 2.09 -13.33
C LEU A 86 -7.08 0.95 -14.15
N ALA A 87 -7.08 -0.28 -13.63
CA ALA A 87 -7.68 -1.43 -14.31
C ALA A 87 -9.21 -1.33 -14.51
N HIS A 88 -9.91 -0.56 -13.67
CA HIS A 88 -11.36 -0.34 -13.81
C HIS A 88 -11.74 0.85 -14.72
N LYS A 89 -10.78 1.60 -15.26
CA LYS A 89 -11.09 2.79 -16.07
C LYS A 89 -11.39 2.45 -17.54
N ASP A 90 -11.02 1.25 -18.00
CA ASP A 90 -11.09 0.88 -19.42
C ASP A 90 -12.12 -0.23 -19.73
N GLY A 91 -13.07 -0.53 -18.82
CA GLY A 91 -14.04 -1.62 -18.97
C GLY A 91 -15.52 -1.25 -18.87
N ALA A 92 -16.17 -1.11 -20.03
CA ALA A 92 -17.60 -1.24 -20.36
C ALA A 92 -18.63 -0.14 -19.91
N PRO A 93 -19.38 0.46 -20.87
CA PRO A 93 -20.56 1.26 -20.57
C PRO A 93 -21.77 0.35 -20.30
N THR A 94 -22.28 0.35 -19.06
CA THR A 94 -23.62 -0.17 -18.79
C THR A 94 -24.64 0.91 -19.15
N SER A 95 -25.31 0.72 -20.28
CA SER A 95 -26.51 1.44 -20.66
C SER A 95 -27.62 1.21 -19.63
N SER A 96 -28.01 2.26 -18.90
CA SER A 96 -29.30 2.29 -18.22
C SER A 96 -29.91 3.66 -18.43
N GLY A 97 -30.80 3.73 -19.42
CA GLY A 97 -31.73 4.83 -19.59
C GLY A 97 -32.75 4.84 -18.45
N GLY A 98 -33.03 6.02 -17.93
CA GLY A 98 -34.04 6.27 -16.92
C GLY A 98 -34.31 7.76 -16.86
N GLN A 99 -35.18 8.24 -17.75
CA GLN A 99 -35.84 9.54 -17.63
C GLN A 99 -36.80 9.48 -16.43
N GLY A 100 -36.66 10.43 -15.51
CA GLY A 100 -37.59 10.68 -14.42
C GLY A 100 -37.62 12.18 -14.18
N GLU A 101 -38.71 12.79 -14.62
CA GLU A 101 -38.91 14.24 -14.67
C GLU A 101 -39.32 14.81 -13.31
N SER A 102 -39.09 16.12 -13.18
CA SER A 102 -39.92 17.09 -12.43
C SER A 102 -39.87 17.07 -10.90
N SER A 103 -39.36 18.16 -10.30
CA SER A 103 -40.23 19.28 -9.87
C SER A 103 -39.53 20.23 -8.89
N SER A 104 -39.68 21.51 -9.18
CA SER A 104 -39.36 22.69 -8.38
C SER A 104 -39.91 22.66 -6.95
N SER A 105 -39.16 23.25 -6.02
CA SER A 105 -39.76 24.14 -5.02
C SER A 105 -38.72 25.12 -4.46
N THR A 106 -38.97 26.40 -4.74
CA THR A 106 -38.38 27.58 -4.11
C THR A 106 -38.79 27.64 -2.63
N GLY A 107 -37.81 27.74 -1.73
CA GLY A 107 -38.01 27.85 -0.29
C GLY A 107 -37.02 28.82 0.34
N THR A 108 -37.54 29.70 1.19
CA THR A 108 -37.03 31.00 1.62
C THR A 108 -35.92 30.97 2.67
N LEU A 109 -35.03 31.96 2.52
CA LEU A 109 -34.15 32.63 3.50
C LEU A 109 -34.33 32.26 4.98
N GLY A 110 -33.43 31.41 5.49
CA GLY A 110 -33.12 31.29 6.91
C GLY A 110 -31.61 31.36 7.12
N LYS A 111 -31.11 32.52 7.54
CA LYS A 111 -29.69 32.81 7.79
C LYS A 111 -29.21 32.06 9.05
N LYS A 112 -29.09 30.74 8.96
CA LYS A 112 -28.44 29.90 9.97
C LYS A 112 -26.95 30.26 9.94
N ARG A 113 -26.47 30.90 11.00
CA ARG A 113 -25.04 31.11 11.24
C ARG A 113 -24.39 29.74 11.26
N SER A 114 -23.79 29.36 10.14
CA SER A 114 -23.05 28.12 9.97
C SER A 114 -22.01 28.07 11.07
N ALA A 115 -22.23 27.21 12.07
CA ALA A 115 -21.23 26.91 13.08
C ALA A 115 -20.00 26.45 12.32
N SER A 116 -18.97 27.31 12.26
CA SER A 116 -17.74 26.98 11.56
C SER A 116 -17.12 25.80 12.30
N LEU A 117 -17.33 24.60 11.76
CA LEU A 117 -16.73 23.37 12.24
C LEU A 117 -15.21 23.55 12.13
N SER A 118 -14.59 24.02 13.20
CA SER A 118 -13.15 24.20 13.25
C SER A 118 -12.50 22.84 12.99
N PRO A 119 -11.59 22.73 12.00
CA PRO A 119 -11.02 21.46 11.64
C PRO A 119 -10.36 20.80 12.86
N SER A 120 -10.63 19.53 13.07
CA SER A 120 -10.12 18.75 14.21
C SER A 120 -9.35 17.52 13.73
N LYS A 121 -8.33 17.11 14.49
CA LYS A 121 -7.48 15.95 14.24
C LYS A 121 -7.47 15.04 15.47
N LYS A 122 -7.51 13.73 15.25
CA LYS A 122 -7.36 12.73 16.31
C LYS A 122 -5.88 12.53 16.61
N CYS A 123 -5.51 12.56 17.89
CA CYS A 123 -4.17 12.23 18.34
C CYS A 123 -4.12 10.76 18.76
N LEU A 124 -3.28 9.94 18.12
CA LEU A 124 -3.17 8.50 18.43
C LEU A 124 -2.52 8.22 19.80
N PRO A 125 -1.41 8.90 20.19
CA PRO A 125 -0.82 8.68 21.53
C PRO A 125 -1.72 8.97 22.73
N CYS A 126 -2.72 9.83 22.58
CA CYS A 126 -3.64 10.21 23.66
C CYS A 126 -5.09 9.76 23.43
N ASP A 127 -5.39 9.21 22.25
CA ASP A 127 -6.73 8.86 21.77
C ASP A 127 -7.78 9.99 21.82
N THR A 128 -7.35 11.25 21.86
CA THR A 128 -8.23 12.42 21.96
C THR A 128 -8.36 13.19 20.63
N THR A 129 -9.53 13.78 20.38
CA THR A 129 -9.76 14.68 19.24
C THR A 129 -9.47 16.12 19.62
N ILE A 130 -8.63 16.80 18.83
CA ILE A 130 -8.11 18.13 19.13
C ILE A 130 -8.23 19.03 17.92
N THR A 131 -8.59 20.29 18.14
CA THR A 131 -8.63 21.29 17.07
C THR A 131 -7.26 21.46 16.42
N THR A 132 -7.21 21.65 15.10
CA THR A 132 -5.94 21.80 14.37
C THR A 132 -5.07 22.93 14.90
N LYS A 133 -5.69 24.02 15.40
CA LYS A 133 -5.00 25.15 16.03
C LYS A 133 -4.19 24.71 17.26
N ASN A 134 -4.73 23.78 18.06
CA ASN A 134 -4.12 23.35 19.32
C ASN A 134 -3.26 22.07 19.18
N PHE A 135 -3.24 21.45 18.00
CA PHE A 135 -2.53 20.19 17.78
C PHE A 135 -1.01 20.31 17.99
N LYS A 136 -0.38 21.41 17.56
CA LYS A 136 1.06 21.65 17.78
C LYS A 136 1.42 21.78 19.26
N GLN A 137 0.57 22.42 20.06
CA GLN A 137 0.78 22.54 21.50
C GLN A 137 0.54 21.20 22.20
N HIS A 138 -0.45 20.44 21.74
CA HIS A 138 -0.77 19.12 22.27
C HIS A 138 0.39 18.13 22.16
N ILE A 139 1.03 18.02 20.99
CA ILE A 139 2.17 17.10 20.78
C ILE A 139 3.41 17.49 21.59
N ARG A 140 3.50 18.74 22.07
CA ARG A 140 4.57 19.21 22.97
C ARG A 140 4.29 18.91 24.45
N SER A 141 3.09 18.44 24.77
CA SER A 141 2.70 18.15 26.16
C SER A 141 3.56 17.02 26.76
N PRO A 142 3.76 17.00 28.10
CA PRO A 142 4.53 15.95 28.77
C PRO A 142 4.04 14.53 28.47
N LYS A 143 2.74 14.36 28.18
CA LYS A 143 2.14 13.07 27.81
C LYS A 143 2.74 12.49 26.53
N HIS A 144 3.13 13.33 25.56
CA HIS A 144 3.80 12.89 24.33
C HIS A 144 5.31 12.68 24.49
N LYS A 145 5.95 13.48 25.35
CA LYS A 145 7.39 13.33 25.63
C LYS A 145 7.72 12.00 26.33
N LYS A 146 6.82 11.48 27.18
CA LYS A 146 7.04 10.19 27.87
C LYS A 146 6.99 8.98 26.93
N ARG A 147 6.16 9.00 25.88
CA ARG A 147 6.00 7.85 24.97
C ARG A 147 7.18 7.70 24.01
N ALA A 148 7.81 8.80 23.59
CA ALA A 148 9.01 8.77 22.75
C ALA A 148 10.24 8.15 23.45
N ARG A 149 10.25 8.07 24.79
CA ARG A 149 11.34 7.45 25.56
C ARG A 149 11.19 5.94 25.76
N LEU A 150 10.02 5.37 25.49
CA LEU A 150 9.79 3.93 25.66
C LEU A 150 10.01 3.11 24.39
N GLU A 151 10.08 3.75 23.22
CA GLU A 151 10.27 3.07 21.93
C GLU A 151 11.57 3.44 21.21
N GLY A 152 12.56 3.98 21.92
CA GLY A 152 13.78 4.50 21.30
C GLY A 152 14.99 4.47 22.24
N ASP A 153 15.35 3.29 22.71
CA ASP A 153 16.69 3.00 23.24
C ASP A 153 17.48 2.16 22.23
N THR A 154 17.56 2.66 21.00
CA THR A 154 18.63 2.32 20.04
C THR A 154 19.38 3.61 19.74
N GLY A 155 19.96 4.18 20.79
CA GLY A 155 20.88 5.31 20.68
C GLY A 155 22.25 4.84 20.20
N GLU A 156 22.50 4.91 18.90
CA GLU A 156 23.87 5.05 18.40
C GLU A 156 24.32 6.49 18.66
N ALA A 157 24.94 6.70 19.82
CA ALA A 157 25.79 7.83 20.09
C ALA A 157 27.15 7.59 19.41
N GLY A 158 27.37 8.19 18.25
CA GLY A 158 28.60 8.05 17.47
C GLY A 158 29.10 9.39 16.91
N GLY A 159 29.20 10.42 17.75
CA GLY A 159 29.75 11.73 17.38
C GLY A 159 31.04 12.01 18.14
N SER A 160 32.17 11.48 17.65
CA SER A 160 33.50 11.91 18.11
C SER A 160 34.00 13.01 17.18
N SER A 161 33.96 14.25 17.66
CA SER A 161 34.70 15.38 17.08
C SER A 161 36.14 15.34 17.59
N SER A 162 37.08 15.00 16.73
CA SER A 162 38.50 15.26 16.97
C SER A 162 38.78 16.72 16.58
N LYS A 163 39.23 17.52 17.56
CA LYS A 163 39.91 18.79 17.31
C LYS A 163 41.32 18.48 16.84
N GLU A 164 41.70 18.97 15.67
CA GLU A 164 43.10 19.14 15.27
C GLU A 164 43.56 20.51 15.79
N ASP A 165 44.55 20.49 16.69
CA ASP A 165 45.32 21.66 17.09
C ASP A 165 46.35 21.99 16.00
N LYS A 166 46.46 23.29 15.66
CA LYS A 166 47.54 23.89 14.88
C LYS A 166 47.94 25.20 15.53
#